data_AF-A0A9D6MX88-F1
#
_entry.id   AF-A0A9D6MX88-F1
#
_cell.length_a   1.000
_cell.length_b   1.000
_cell.length_c   1.000
_cell.angle_alpha   90.00
_cell.angle_beta   90.00
_cell.angle_gamma   90.00
#
_symmetry.space_group_name_H-M   'P 1'
#
loop_
_entity.id
_entity.type
_entity.pdbx_description
1 polymer ?
#
loop_
_entity_poly.entity_id
_entity_poly.type
_entity_poly.pdbx_seq_one_letter_code
_entity_poly.pdbx_strand_id
1 'polypeptide(L)'
;MIGVEILLVLVVMTAIGYPLFVQPKAVEVTEDGDEYHRLVSAKESAFVALRDLEFDFKTGKLDEEDYDQLKSRYESEAVAVLKEIDANQKPTDAIFCTSCGAKAEAKDKFCRSCGSHIPK
;
A
#
# COMPACT_ATOMS: atom_id res chain seq x y z
N MET A 1 9.17 -56.25 -3.43
CA MET A 1 8.66 -55.19 -4.35
C MET A 1 7.52 -54.39 -3.71
N ILE A 2 6.51 -55.01 -3.08
CA ILE A 2 5.37 -54.31 -2.44
C ILE A 2 5.79 -53.25 -1.39
N GLY A 3 6.86 -53.50 -0.63
CA GLY A 3 7.33 -52.55 0.40
C GLY A 3 7.84 -51.22 -0.16
N VAL A 4 8.31 -51.18 -1.41
CA VAL A 4 8.78 -49.96 -2.06
C VAL A 4 7.60 -49.08 -2.47
N GLU A 5 6.52 -49.70 -2.94
CA GLU A 5 5.30 -48.98 -3.34
C GLU A 5 4.61 -48.34 -2.14
N ILE A 6 4.50 -49.06 -1.01
CA ILE A 6 3.91 -48.50 0.24
C ILE A 6 4.74 -47.32 0.76
N LEU A 7 6.07 -47.41 0.68
CA LEU A 7 6.97 -46.33 1.10
C LEU A 7 6.77 -45.07 0.26
N LEU A 8 6.67 -45.21 -1.06
CA LEU A 8 6.47 -44.08 -1.98
C LEU A 8 5.12 -43.39 -1.73
N VAL A 9 4.06 -44.17 -1.52
CA VAL A 9 2.71 -43.62 -1.23
C VAL A 9 2.72 -42.84 0.09
N LEU A 10 3.37 -43.35 1.13
CA LEU A 10 3.49 -42.65 2.42
C LEU A 10 4.25 -41.33 2.30
N VAL A 11 5.34 -41.29 1.52
CA VAL A 11 6.13 -40.07 1.28
C VAL A 11 5.31 -39.04 0.52
N VAL A 12 4.55 -39.44 -0.51
CA VAL A 12 3.71 -38.51 -1.28
C VAL A 12 2.56 -37.99 -0.42
N MET A 13 1.88 -38.86 0.34
CA MET A 13 0.79 -38.48 1.24
C MET A 13 1.26 -37.51 2.32
N THR A 14 2.44 -37.73 2.88
CA THR A 14 3.04 -36.80 3.86
C THR A 14 3.48 -35.50 3.21
N ALA A 15 4.09 -35.52 2.03
CA ALA A 15 4.50 -34.30 1.31
C ALA A 15 3.30 -33.41 0.93
N ILE A 16 2.16 -34.01 0.55
CA ILE A 16 0.92 -33.30 0.20
C ILE A 16 0.12 -32.91 1.46
N GLY A 17 0.14 -33.73 2.51
CA GLY A 17 -0.54 -33.44 3.78
C GLY A 17 0.20 -32.40 4.63
N TYR A 18 1.52 -32.29 4.48
CA TYR A 18 2.37 -31.33 5.18
C TYR A 18 1.91 -29.87 5.01
N PRO A 19 1.65 -29.33 3.80
CA PRO A 19 1.15 -27.97 3.64
C PRO A 19 -0.26 -27.75 4.23
N LEU A 20 -1.03 -28.82 4.52
CA LEU A 20 -2.33 -28.70 5.19
C LEU A 20 -2.18 -28.54 6.72
N PHE A 21 -1.12 -29.10 7.31
CA PHE A 21 -0.85 -29.05 8.76
C PHE A 21 0.12 -27.95 9.15
N VAL A 22 0.97 -27.50 8.22
CA VAL A 22 1.73 -26.27 8.39
C VAL A 22 0.77 -25.13 8.12
N GLN A 23 0.11 -24.65 9.18
CA GLN A 23 -0.57 -23.35 9.11
C GLN A 23 0.43 -22.37 8.49
N PRO A 24 0.06 -21.60 7.45
CA PRO A 24 0.91 -20.53 6.99
C PRO A 24 1.23 -19.72 8.23
N LYS A 25 2.50 -19.74 8.64
CA LYS A 25 3.02 -18.92 9.73
C LYS A 25 2.47 -17.55 9.40
N ALA A 26 1.49 -17.09 10.20
CA ALA A 26 0.76 -15.87 9.90
C ALA A 26 1.81 -14.88 9.47
N VAL A 27 1.72 -14.42 8.21
CA VAL A 27 2.50 -13.25 7.79
C VAL A 27 2.29 -12.30 8.93
N GLU A 28 3.35 -11.98 9.68
CA GLU A 28 3.24 -11.08 10.81
C GLU A 28 2.59 -9.85 10.22
N VAL A 29 1.29 -9.71 10.47
CA VAL A 29 0.53 -8.53 10.11
C VAL A 29 1.14 -7.51 11.03
N THR A 30 2.19 -6.85 10.55
CA THR A 30 2.68 -5.65 11.21
C THR A 30 1.47 -4.77 11.33
N GLU A 31 1.14 -4.31 12.54
CA GLU A 31 0.00 -3.41 12.77
C GLU A 31 0.02 -2.25 11.76
N ASP A 32 1.22 -1.78 11.41
CA ASP A 32 1.50 -0.81 10.33
C ASP A 32 0.90 -1.16 8.95
N GLY A 33 0.88 -2.44 8.57
CA GLY A 33 0.42 -2.89 7.26
C GLY A 33 -1.11 -2.91 7.15
N ASP A 34 -1.80 -3.43 8.17
CA ASP A 34 -3.29 -3.42 8.21
C ASP A 34 -3.80 -1.98 8.34
N GLU A 35 -3.19 -1.17 9.20
CA GLU A 35 -3.57 0.23 9.38
C GLU A 35 -3.38 1.05 8.10
N TYR A 36 -2.22 0.91 7.43
CA TYR A 36 -1.99 1.56 6.14
C TYR A 36 -3.02 1.15 5.09
N HIS A 37 -3.35 -0.14 4.98
CA HIS A 37 -4.34 -0.62 4.03
C HIS A 37 -5.75 -0.08 4.32
N ARG A 38 -6.12 0.08 5.60
CA ARG A 38 -7.37 0.72 6.00
C ARG A 38 -7.40 2.20 5.62
N LEU A 39 -6.34 2.94 5.91
CA LEU A 39 -6.23 4.36 5.57
C LEU A 39 -6.30 4.58 4.04
N VAL A 40 -5.63 3.73 3.26
CA VAL A 40 -5.70 3.77 1.78
C VAL A 40 -7.12 3.48 1.28
N SER A 41 -7.83 2.55 1.91
CA SER A 41 -9.23 2.24 1.55
C SER A 41 -10.17 3.40 1.90
N ALA A 42 -9.97 4.04 3.06
CA ALA A 42 -10.72 5.22 3.46
C ALA A 42 -10.51 6.37 2.47
N LYS A 43 -9.25 6.61 2.05
CA LYS A 43 -8.92 7.57 0.98
C LYS A 43 -9.70 7.27 -0.29
N GLU A 44 -9.65 6.05 -0.82
CA GLU A 44 -10.33 5.70 -2.08
C GLU A 44 -11.84 6.00 -1.99
N SER A 45 -12.47 5.68 -0.86
CA SER A 45 -13.89 5.94 -0.64
C SER A 45 -14.23 7.45 -0.65
N ALA A 46 -13.40 8.29 -0.03
CA ALA A 46 -13.57 9.74 -0.03
C ALA A 46 -13.43 10.34 -1.45
N PHE A 47 -12.49 9.83 -2.24
CA PHE A 47 -12.30 10.26 -3.63
C PHE A 47 -13.47 9.85 -4.53
N VAL A 48 -14.02 8.65 -4.34
CA VAL A 48 -15.23 8.23 -5.06
C VAL A 48 -16.41 9.13 -4.69
N ALA A 49 -16.61 9.42 -3.40
CA ALA A 49 -17.68 10.32 -2.94
C ALA A 49 -17.56 11.73 -3.55
N LEU A 50 -16.35 12.31 -3.58
CA LEU A 50 -16.09 13.60 -4.23
C LEU A 50 -16.41 13.57 -5.73
N ARG A 51 -16.03 12.48 -6.42
CA ARG A 51 -16.29 12.33 -7.85
C ARG A 51 -17.78 12.19 -8.16
N ASP A 52 -18.51 11.46 -7.33
CA ASP A 52 -19.95 11.28 -7.50
C ASP A 52 -20.71 12.59 -7.19
N LEU A 53 -20.27 13.36 -6.17
CA LEU A 53 -20.79 14.70 -5.88
C LEU A 53 -20.62 15.66 -7.07
N GLU A 54 -19.42 15.68 -7.66
CA GLU A 54 -19.11 16.48 -8.86
C GLU A 54 -20.01 16.09 -10.05
N PHE A 55 -20.30 14.80 -10.19
CA PHE A 55 -21.21 14.30 -11.22
C PHE A 55 -22.66 14.75 -10.97
N ASP A 56 -23.13 14.68 -9.72
CA ASP A 56 -24.48 15.12 -9.35
C ASP A 56 -24.66 16.63 -9.57
N PHE A 57 -23.66 17.46 -9.28
CA PHE A 57 -23.66 18.89 -9.63
C PHE A 57 -23.71 19.11 -11.14
N LYS A 58 -22.86 18.42 -11.92
CA LYS A 58 -22.84 18.55 -13.40
C LYS A 58 -24.13 18.08 -14.07
N THR A 59 -24.84 17.14 -13.45
CA THR A 59 -26.14 16.67 -13.93
C THR A 59 -27.30 17.53 -13.45
N GLY A 60 -27.03 18.57 -12.67
CA GLY A 60 -28.03 19.52 -12.17
C GLY A 60 -28.91 18.98 -11.05
N LYS A 61 -28.47 17.93 -10.34
CA LYS A 61 -29.18 17.39 -9.16
C LYS A 61 -28.92 18.21 -7.90
N LEU A 62 -27.85 18.99 -7.89
CA LEU A 62 -27.42 19.85 -6.78
C LEU A 62 -27.28 21.28 -7.29
N ASP A 63 -27.67 22.25 -6.46
CA ASP A 63 -27.33 23.64 -6.69
C ASP A 63 -25.88 23.96 -6.23
N GLU A 64 -25.41 25.14 -6.60
CA GLU A 64 -24.04 25.59 -6.35
C GLU A 64 -23.74 25.76 -4.86
N GLU A 65 -24.71 26.23 -4.06
CA GLU A 65 -24.52 26.47 -2.63
C GLU A 65 -24.43 25.14 -1.86
N ASP A 66 -25.29 24.19 -2.19
CA ASP A 66 -25.24 22.83 -1.64
C ASP A 66 -23.96 22.10 -2.07
N TYR A 67 -23.56 22.21 -3.35
CA TYR A 67 -22.32 21.60 -3.84
C TYR A 67 -21.08 22.12 -3.10
N ASP A 68 -20.93 23.44 -2.96
CA ASP A 68 -19.75 24.04 -2.31
C ASP A 68 -19.65 23.65 -0.83
N GLN A 69 -20.79 23.58 -0.11
CA GLN A 69 -20.81 23.10 1.27
C GLN A 69 -20.38 21.63 1.39
N LEU A 70 -20.97 20.74 0.59
CA LEU A 70 -20.64 19.32 0.64
C LEU A 70 -19.18 19.07 0.22
N LYS A 71 -18.73 19.74 -0.83
CA LYS A 71 -17.35 19.63 -1.33
C LYS A 71 -16.34 20.04 -0.27
N SER A 72 -16.52 21.21 0.37
CA SER A 72 -15.60 21.69 1.41
C SER A 72 -15.47 20.67 2.56
N ARG A 73 -16.58 20.06 2.96
CA ARG A 73 -16.59 19.02 3.99
C ARG A 73 -15.79 17.79 3.56
N TYR A 74 -16.06 17.24 2.38
CA TYR A 74 -15.36 16.04 1.89
C TYR A 74 -13.87 16.30 1.62
N GLU A 75 -13.51 17.49 1.11
CA GLU A 75 -12.11 17.88 0.95
C GLU A 75 -11.38 17.90 2.30
N SER A 76 -12.01 18.45 3.34
CA SER A 76 -11.41 18.47 4.68
C SER A 76 -11.19 17.07 5.26
N GLU A 77 -12.13 16.15 5.04
CA GLU A 77 -12.04 14.74 5.45
C GLU A 77 -10.94 14.01 4.68
N ALA A 78 -10.88 14.20 3.35
CA ALA A 78 -9.83 13.61 2.51
C ALA A 78 -8.43 14.10 2.91
N VAL A 79 -8.27 15.38 3.22
CA VAL A 79 -6.98 15.94 3.69
C VAL A 79 -6.57 15.35 5.03
N ALA A 80 -7.52 15.14 5.96
CA ALA A 80 -7.23 14.52 7.24
C ALA A 80 -6.70 13.09 7.07
N VAL A 81 -7.37 12.27 6.25
CA VAL A 81 -6.94 10.89 5.96
C VAL A 81 -5.56 10.86 5.28
N LEU A 82 -5.31 11.76 4.32
CA LEU A 82 -3.99 11.86 3.66
C LEU A 82 -2.88 12.16 4.65
N LYS A 83 -3.12 13.03 5.63
CA LYS A 83 -2.12 13.36 6.65
C LYS A 83 -1.80 12.17 7.56
N GLU A 84 -2.81 11.35 7.89
CA GLU A 84 -2.60 10.11 8.66
C GLU A 84 -1.82 9.07 7.85
N ILE A 85 -2.07 8.96 6.54
CA ILE A 85 -1.29 8.12 5.64
C ILE A 85 0.17 8.58 5.61
N ASP A 86 0.41 9.87 5.41
CA ASP A 86 1.77 10.43 5.35
C ASP A 86 2.53 10.27 6.67
N ALA A 87 1.84 10.32 7.81
CA ALA A 87 2.43 10.09 9.12
C ALA A 87 2.79 8.61 9.36
N ASN A 88 1.99 7.68 8.81
CA ASN A 88 2.25 6.23 8.87
C ASN A 88 3.25 5.77 7.79
N GLN A 89 3.47 6.57 6.75
CA GLN A 89 4.58 6.35 5.82
C GLN A 89 5.89 6.77 6.49
N LYS A 90 6.85 5.85 6.55
CA LYS A 90 8.21 6.18 7.01
C LYS A 90 8.75 7.33 6.16
N PRO A 91 9.27 8.42 6.77
CA PRO A 91 9.89 9.50 6.02
C PRO A 91 10.92 8.87 5.10
N THR A 92 10.67 8.97 3.79
CA THR A 92 11.61 8.41 2.84
C THR A 92 12.75 9.40 2.82
N ASP A 93 13.90 9.04 3.42
CA ASP A 93 15.17 9.75 3.28
C ASP A 93 15.69 9.61 1.83
N ALA A 94 14.83 9.91 0.86
CA ALA A 94 15.11 9.87 -0.55
C ALA A 94 15.79 11.17 -0.92
N ILE A 95 17.05 11.07 -1.31
CA ILE A 95 17.83 12.16 -1.87
C ILE A 95 17.95 11.90 -3.37
N PHE A 96 17.94 12.97 -4.17
CA PHE A 96 18.17 12.85 -5.60
C PHE A 96 19.67 13.02 -5.88
N CYS A 97 20.22 12.14 -6.72
CA CYS A 97 21.59 12.26 -7.18
C CYS A 97 21.75 13.52 -8.04
N THR A 98 22.65 14.41 -7.65
CA THR A 98 22.95 15.67 -8.37
C THR A 98 23.66 15.46 -9.69
N SER A 99 24.23 14.26 -9.94
CA SER A 99 24.95 13.94 -11.17
C SER A 99 24.07 13.31 -12.25
N CYS A 100 23.08 12.50 -11.90
CA CYS A 100 22.25 11.78 -12.88
C CYS A 100 20.73 11.89 -12.65
N GLY A 101 20.28 12.46 -11.53
CA GLY A 101 18.87 12.61 -11.19
C GLY A 101 18.20 11.35 -10.64
N ALA A 102 18.91 10.23 -10.51
CA ALA A 102 18.32 9.01 -9.94
C ALA A 102 17.99 9.19 -8.44
N LYS A 103 16.90 8.56 -8.00
CA LYS A 103 16.51 8.47 -6.58
C LYS A 103 17.52 7.58 -5.84
N ALA A 104 18.10 8.11 -4.78
CA ALA A 104 19.04 7.42 -3.89
C ALA A 104 18.56 7.54 -2.44
N GLU A 105 19.04 6.65 -1.57
CA GLU A 105 18.75 6.72 -0.13
C GLU A 105 19.85 7.52 0.58
N ALA A 106 19.54 8.32 1.59
CA ALA A 106 20.52 9.13 2.33
C ALA A 106 21.65 8.31 2.98
N LYS A 107 21.39 7.02 3.24
CA LYS A 107 22.39 6.07 3.75
C LYS A 107 23.37 5.58 2.69
N ASP A 108 23.05 5.71 1.40
CA ASP A 108 23.90 5.26 0.32
C ASP A 108 25.12 6.18 0.18
N LYS A 109 26.32 5.61 0.18
CA LYS A 109 27.55 6.36 -0.11
C LYS A 109 27.68 6.70 -1.59
N PHE A 110 27.09 5.88 -2.46
CA PHE A 110 27.19 5.98 -3.91
C PHE A 110 25.83 5.73 -4.59
N CYS A 111 25.58 6.43 -5.69
CA CYS A 111 24.41 6.24 -6.52
C CYS A 111 24.45 4.88 -7.22
N ARG A 112 23.42 4.03 -7.03
CA ARG A 112 23.30 2.70 -7.69
C ARG A 112 23.11 2.77 -9.21
N SER A 113 22.75 3.94 -9.75
CA SER A 113 22.51 4.14 -11.19
C SER A 113 23.73 4.66 -11.95
N CYS A 114 24.51 5.58 -11.38
CA CYS A 114 25.64 6.22 -12.09
C CYS A 114 26.99 6.12 -11.36
N GLY A 115 27.04 5.65 -10.11
CA GLY A 115 28.27 5.49 -9.34
C GLY A 115 28.83 6.76 -8.69
N SER A 116 28.18 7.92 -8.85
CA SER A 116 28.60 9.16 -8.18
C SER A 116 28.35 9.12 -6.66
N HIS A 117 29.15 9.85 -5.87
CA HIS A 117 28.97 9.93 -4.42
C HIS A 117 27.74 10.78 -4.06
N ILE A 118 26.91 10.31 -3.12
CA ILE A 118 25.74 11.06 -2.66
C ILE A 118 26.20 12.09 -1.61
N PRO A 119 25.94 13.40 -1.80
CA PRO A 119 26.26 14.39 -0.79
C PRO A 119 25.46 14.09 0.49
N LYS A 120 26.17 13.97 1.61
CA LYS A 120 25.57 13.88 2.96
C LYS A 120 25.26 15.25 3.50
#